data_AF-A0A243PB82-F1
#
_entry.id   AF-A0A243PB82-F1
#
_cell.length_a   1.000
_cell.length_b   1.000
_cell.length_c   1.000
_cell.angle_alpha   90.00
_cell.angle_beta   90.00
_cell.angle_gamma   90.00
#
_symmetry.space_group_name_H-M   'P 1'
#
loop_
_entity.id
_entity.type
_entity.pdbx_description
1 polymer ?
#
loop_
_entity_poly.entity_id
_entity_poly.type
_entity_poly.pdbx_seq_one_letter_code
_entity_poly.pdbx_strand_id
1 'polypeptide(L)'
;MEVSVHKFTLFAATALSVISLSACGDQSGSGGAGQTRDQIRAVGSSTVYPFATAVAELFVQGNPGMKSPIIESTGTGGGMKLFCAGVGAQHPDIADASRRMKKSEFDMCATNGVKDIIEVQVGVDGLAFAEAKNGPGYKLTPKIVYEALAANPYGKGPNKAQTWKDVDPSLPAIAISVFGPPSTSGTRDSLAELILEKGCQSDPAMKELKEKNEDEYKATCTRVREDGKYVDSGENDNLIVQKLGANPNAVGIFGYSFLEENKDTLKDVPINGIQATYETVSTGQYPGARPLYIYVKKAHIAAIPGLQNYLNTFAANWAPDGALTKRGMVAAPEDVRKASAETIKALTVLDGSKLK
;
A
#
# COMPACT_ATOMS: atom_id res chain seq x y z
N MET A 1 52.71 -26.19 -80.84
CA MET A 1 52.97 -27.60 -81.18
C MET A 1 51.71 -28.38 -80.84
N GLU A 2 51.10 -28.96 -81.89
CA GLU A 2 50.20 -30.13 -81.95
C GLU A 2 49.03 -30.27 -80.94
N VAL A 3 47.77 -30.11 -81.36
CA VAL A 3 46.87 -31.07 -82.08
C VAL A 3 45.99 -31.88 -81.11
N SER A 4 44.70 -31.48 -81.05
CA SER A 4 43.53 -32.29 -81.45
C SER A 4 42.77 -33.20 -80.47
N VAL A 5 41.45 -32.97 -80.53
CA VAL A 5 40.31 -33.91 -80.56
C VAL A 5 39.65 -34.43 -79.27
N HIS A 6 38.31 -34.33 -79.36
CA HIS A 6 37.16 -34.79 -78.59
C HIS A 6 37.30 -36.10 -77.79
N LYS A 7 36.48 -36.20 -76.72
CA LYS A 7 35.28 -37.08 -76.72
C LYS A 7 34.39 -36.85 -75.50
N PHE A 8 33.11 -36.66 -75.81
CA PHE A 8 31.96 -36.85 -74.92
C PHE A 8 31.96 -38.29 -74.38
N THR A 9 31.79 -38.50 -73.07
CA THR A 9 31.10 -39.68 -72.56
C THR A 9 30.45 -39.34 -71.21
N LEU A 10 29.13 -39.44 -71.22
CA LEU A 10 28.22 -39.35 -70.11
C LEU A 10 28.43 -40.58 -69.20
N PHE A 11 28.74 -40.38 -67.92
CA PHE A 11 28.57 -41.42 -66.90
C PHE A 11 27.76 -40.82 -65.75
N ALA A 12 26.50 -41.21 -65.69
CA ALA A 12 25.62 -41.03 -64.55
C ALA A 12 26.14 -41.92 -63.42
N ALA A 13 26.71 -41.30 -62.39
CA ALA A 13 26.99 -41.93 -61.11
C ALA A 13 26.07 -41.27 -60.07
N THR A 14 24.98 -41.98 -59.77
CA THR A 14 24.02 -41.70 -58.71
C THR A 14 24.75 -41.69 -57.36
N ALA A 15 25.09 -40.51 -56.86
CA ALA A 15 25.60 -40.34 -55.50
C ALA A 15 24.42 -40.45 -54.52
N LEU A 16 24.45 -41.49 -53.68
CA LEU A 16 23.58 -41.63 -52.51
C LEU A 16 23.84 -40.47 -51.55
N SER A 17 22.91 -39.52 -51.51
CA SER A 17 22.81 -38.50 -50.47
C SER A 17 22.25 -39.13 -49.19
N VAL A 18 23.10 -39.51 -48.24
CA VAL A 18 22.66 -39.80 -46.87
C VAL A 18 22.41 -38.46 -46.16
N ILE A 19 21.23 -37.90 -46.39
CA ILE A 19 20.66 -36.85 -45.55
C ILE A 19 19.65 -37.57 -44.64
N SER A 20 20.07 -37.86 -43.41
CA SER A 20 19.18 -38.34 -42.36
C SER A 20 18.30 -37.19 -41.87
N LEU A 21 17.20 -36.93 -42.59
CA LEU A 21 16.00 -36.30 -42.03
C LEU A 21 15.23 -37.39 -41.27
N SER A 22 15.39 -37.43 -39.95
CA SER A 22 14.39 -38.03 -39.07
C SER A 22 13.53 -36.92 -38.50
N ALA A 23 12.44 -36.63 -39.20
CA ALA A 23 11.27 -35.99 -38.62
C ALA A 23 10.46 -37.05 -37.85
N CYS A 24 9.77 -36.57 -36.81
CA CYS A 24 8.78 -37.26 -35.98
C CYS A 24 9.32 -38.20 -34.90
N GLY A 25 9.37 -37.65 -33.69
CA GLY A 25 9.54 -38.33 -32.42
C GLY A 25 9.14 -37.37 -31.31
N ASP A 26 7.88 -36.93 -31.37
CA ASP A 26 7.15 -36.27 -30.29
C ASP A 26 7.19 -37.18 -29.06
N GLN A 27 8.25 -37.03 -28.26
CA GLN A 27 8.35 -37.67 -26.96
C GLN A 27 7.84 -36.66 -25.93
N SER A 28 6.51 -36.57 -25.93
CA SER A 28 5.68 -36.49 -24.73
C SER A 28 6.37 -35.85 -23.54
N GLY A 29 6.04 -34.57 -23.35
CA GLY A 29 6.33 -33.83 -22.14
C GLY A 29 6.08 -34.68 -20.90
N SER A 30 7.19 -35.02 -20.23
CA SER A 30 7.17 -35.42 -18.84
C SER A 30 6.77 -34.20 -18.02
N GLY A 31 5.50 -34.16 -17.63
CA GLY A 31 5.05 -33.25 -16.59
C GLY A 31 5.85 -33.46 -15.30
N GLY A 32 6.28 -32.37 -14.68
CA GLY A 32 6.75 -32.39 -13.28
C GLY A 32 8.00 -31.57 -12.98
N ALA A 33 7.87 -30.25 -12.88
CA ALA A 33 8.41 -29.40 -11.81
C ALA A 33 8.11 -27.92 -12.17
N GLY A 34 7.26 -27.26 -11.39
CA GLY A 34 6.98 -25.84 -11.58
C GLY A 34 8.29 -25.03 -11.50
N GLN A 35 8.60 -24.29 -12.56
CA GLN A 35 9.67 -23.29 -12.55
C GLN A 35 9.43 -22.35 -11.38
N THR A 36 10.23 -22.52 -10.33
CA THR A 36 10.15 -21.71 -9.12
C THR A 36 10.84 -20.40 -9.42
N ARG A 37 10.10 -19.29 -9.38
CA ARG A 37 10.67 -17.96 -9.61
C ARG A 37 11.68 -17.64 -8.50
N ASP A 38 12.76 -16.97 -8.86
CA ASP A 38 13.89 -16.62 -7.98
C ASP A 38 13.79 -15.20 -7.41
N GLN A 39 12.59 -14.60 -7.43
CA GLN A 39 12.35 -13.24 -7.01
C GLN A 39 11.03 -13.15 -6.25
N ILE A 40 11.06 -12.50 -5.09
CA ILE A 40 9.88 -12.23 -4.25
C ILE A 40 8.96 -11.22 -4.95
N ARG A 41 7.65 -11.41 -4.83
CA ARG A 41 6.61 -10.51 -5.35
C ARG A 41 5.61 -10.15 -4.27
N ALA A 42 5.43 -8.86 -4.04
CA ALA A 42 4.44 -8.30 -3.13
C ALA A 42 3.49 -7.36 -3.90
N VAL A 43 2.22 -7.39 -3.53
CA VAL A 43 1.18 -6.52 -4.12
C VAL A 43 0.34 -5.90 -3.01
N GLY A 44 -0.24 -4.72 -3.22
CA GLY A 44 -1.31 -4.24 -2.36
C GLY A 44 -1.23 -2.76 -2.00
N SER A 45 -1.28 -2.47 -0.70
CA SER A 45 -1.46 -1.13 -0.15
C SER A 45 -0.39 -0.12 -0.60
N SER A 46 -0.85 1.01 -1.15
CA SER A 46 -0.05 2.21 -1.43
C SER A 46 0.58 2.82 -0.18
N THR A 47 -0.04 2.65 0.99
CA THR A 47 0.48 3.12 2.28
C THR A 47 1.63 2.27 2.78
N VAL A 48 1.60 0.96 2.53
CA VAL A 48 2.68 0.04 2.91
C VAL A 48 3.81 0.02 1.87
N TYR A 49 3.49 0.33 0.61
CA TYR A 49 4.41 0.37 -0.53
C TYR A 49 5.77 1.04 -0.25
N PRO A 50 5.86 2.28 0.29
CA PRO A 50 7.16 2.91 0.55
C PRO A 50 7.99 2.16 1.60
N PHE A 51 7.34 1.53 2.59
CA PHE A 51 8.02 0.73 3.61
C PHE A 51 8.50 -0.61 3.05
N ALA A 52 7.65 -1.31 2.31
CA ALA A 52 8.01 -2.57 1.64
C ALA A 52 9.16 -2.39 0.64
N THR A 53 9.18 -1.26 -0.07
CA THR A 53 10.29 -0.86 -0.96
C THR A 53 11.58 -0.61 -0.18
N ALA A 54 11.51 0.11 0.94
CA ALA A 54 12.69 0.30 1.81
C ALA A 54 13.22 -1.03 2.39
N VAL A 55 12.32 -1.95 2.77
CA VAL A 55 12.74 -3.30 3.20
C VAL A 55 13.36 -4.08 2.04
N ALA A 56 12.86 -3.93 0.81
CA ALA A 56 13.44 -4.58 -0.36
C ALA A 56 14.89 -4.12 -0.61
N GLU A 57 15.16 -2.81 -0.48
CA GLU A 57 16.50 -2.24 -0.53
C GLU A 57 17.41 -2.80 0.59
N LEU A 58 16.94 -2.81 1.84
CA LEU A 58 17.71 -3.34 2.97
C LEU A 58 17.96 -4.84 2.86
N PHE A 59 17.00 -5.58 2.31
CA PHE A 59 17.09 -7.02 2.11
C PHE A 59 18.22 -7.35 1.13
N VAL A 60 18.30 -6.68 -0.03
CA VAL A 60 19.39 -6.94 -0.98
C VAL A 60 20.75 -6.51 -0.45
N GLN A 61 20.82 -5.45 0.37
CA GLN A 61 22.05 -5.04 1.05
C GLN A 61 22.54 -6.10 2.04
N GLY A 62 21.62 -6.72 2.79
CA GLY A 62 21.93 -7.76 3.77
C GLY A 62 22.08 -9.18 3.19
N ASN A 63 21.69 -9.41 1.94
CA ASN A 63 21.68 -10.74 1.32
C ASN A 63 22.32 -10.71 -0.09
N PRO A 64 23.66 -10.68 -0.19
CA PRO A 64 24.35 -10.65 -1.48
C PRO A 64 23.92 -11.79 -2.40
N GLY A 65 23.65 -11.48 -3.67
CA GLY A 65 23.21 -12.44 -4.69
C GLY A 65 21.68 -12.61 -4.78
N MET A 66 20.90 -12.06 -3.84
CA MET A 66 19.44 -12.03 -3.95
C MET A 66 18.95 -10.92 -4.89
N LYS A 67 17.90 -11.21 -5.67
CA LYS A 67 17.20 -10.20 -6.46
C LYS A 67 16.33 -9.32 -5.57
N SER A 68 16.23 -8.04 -5.91
CA SER A 68 15.29 -7.13 -5.23
C SER A 68 13.87 -7.64 -5.39
N PRO A 69 13.08 -7.75 -4.31
CA PRO A 69 11.64 -7.98 -4.39
C PRO A 69 10.97 -6.99 -5.35
N ILE A 70 9.98 -7.49 -6.11
CA ILE A 70 9.07 -6.65 -6.90
C ILE A 70 7.90 -6.29 -5.98
N ILE A 71 7.69 -5.00 -5.78
CA ILE A 71 6.59 -4.46 -4.97
C ILE A 71 5.67 -3.69 -5.92
N GLU A 72 4.38 -3.99 -5.93
CA GLU A 72 3.39 -3.33 -6.78
C GLU A 72 2.25 -2.75 -5.94
N SER A 73 2.00 -1.45 -6.09
CA SER A 73 0.86 -0.78 -5.46
C SER A 73 -0.41 -1.06 -6.27
N THR A 74 -1.35 -1.80 -5.69
CA THR A 74 -2.63 -2.20 -6.31
C THR A 74 -3.84 -1.90 -5.43
N GLY A 75 -3.63 -1.19 -4.30
CA GLY A 75 -4.59 -1.04 -3.21
C GLY A 75 -4.80 -2.33 -2.41
N THR A 76 -5.17 -2.22 -1.13
CA THR A 76 -5.32 -3.39 -0.23
C THR A 76 -6.31 -4.43 -0.80
N GLY A 77 -7.50 -4.01 -1.25
CA GLY A 77 -8.49 -4.94 -1.81
C GLY A 77 -8.05 -5.61 -3.13
N GLY A 78 -7.42 -4.84 -4.03
CA GLY A 78 -6.87 -5.38 -5.27
C GLY A 78 -5.71 -6.36 -5.01
N GLY A 79 -4.83 -6.01 -4.07
CA GLY A 79 -3.71 -6.87 -3.66
C GLY A 79 -4.18 -8.18 -3.05
N MET A 80 -5.20 -8.15 -2.17
CA MET A 80 -5.83 -9.35 -1.63
C MET A 80 -6.42 -10.24 -2.71
N LYS A 81 -7.06 -9.67 -3.73
CA LYS A 81 -7.60 -10.43 -4.87
C LYS A 81 -6.48 -11.14 -5.65
N LEU A 82 -5.38 -10.45 -5.94
CA LEU A 82 -4.23 -11.01 -6.65
C LEU A 82 -3.51 -12.08 -5.81
N PHE A 83 -3.32 -11.82 -4.52
CA PHE A 83 -2.73 -12.76 -3.57
C PHE A 83 -3.59 -14.02 -3.42
N CYS A 84 -4.89 -13.89 -3.19
CA CYS A 84 -5.80 -15.02 -3.03
C CYS A 84 -6.15 -15.73 -4.35
N ALA A 85 -5.64 -15.30 -5.51
CA ALA A 85 -5.94 -15.95 -6.79
C ALA A 85 -5.39 -17.38 -6.92
N GLY A 86 -4.47 -17.78 -6.04
CA GLY A 86 -3.99 -19.16 -5.97
C GLY A 86 -2.57 -19.29 -5.42
N VAL A 87 -2.07 -20.51 -5.45
CA VAL A 87 -0.68 -20.85 -5.14
C VAL A 87 0.09 -21.13 -6.45
N GLY A 88 1.36 -20.74 -6.49
CA GLY A 88 2.26 -21.00 -7.61
C GLY A 88 3.15 -19.80 -7.93
N ALA A 89 4.13 -19.99 -8.81
CA ALA A 89 5.10 -18.96 -9.18
C ALA A 89 4.46 -17.76 -9.90
N GLN A 90 3.28 -17.92 -10.50
CA GLN A 90 2.54 -16.85 -11.17
C GLN A 90 1.80 -15.91 -10.20
N HIS A 91 1.57 -16.31 -8.95
CA HIS A 91 0.84 -15.51 -7.97
C HIS A 91 1.80 -14.80 -7.00
N PRO A 92 1.46 -13.61 -6.46
CA PRO A 92 2.26 -12.92 -5.46
C PRO A 92 2.47 -13.73 -4.18
N ASP A 93 3.59 -13.50 -3.49
CA ASP A 93 3.93 -14.12 -2.21
C ASP A 93 3.30 -13.41 -1.03
N ILE A 94 3.21 -12.09 -1.16
CA ILE A 94 2.84 -11.16 -0.10
C ILE A 94 1.70 -10.27 -0.56
N ALA A 95 0.71 -10.07 0.31
CA ALA A 95 -0.23 -8.96 0.20
C ALA A 95 0.08 -7.90 1.27
N ASP A 96 0.48 -6.72 0.82
CA ASP A 96 0.65 -5.54 1.66
C ASP A 96 -0.72 -4.91 1.93
N ALA A 97 -1.00 -4.54 3.18
CA ALA A 97 -2.34 -4.15 3.57
C ALA A 97 -2.38 -3.07 4.64
N SER A 98 -3.18 -2.04 4.40
CA SER A 98 -3.44 -0.96 5.34
C SER A 98 -4.69 -1.18 6.21
N ARG A 99 -5.19 -2.42 6.23
CA ARG A 99 -6.24 -2.89 7.13
C ARG A 99 -6.10 -4.38 7.31
N ARG A 100 -6.75 -4.90 8.34
CA ARG A 100 -6.82 -6.35 8.50
C ARG A 100 -7.59 -7.02 7.34
N MET A 101 -7.22 -8.25 7.01
CA MET A 101 -7.91 -9.09 6.04
C MET A 101 -9.35 -9.31 6.49
N LYS A 102 -10.30 -9.23 5.57
CA LYS A 102 -11.72 -9.52 5.85
C LYS A 102 -11.95 -11.02 5.83
N LYS A 103 -12.99 -11.50 6.54
CA LYS A 103 -13.36 -12.92 6.48
C LYS A 103 -13.64 -13.41 5.06
N SER A 104 -14.31 -12.61 4.25
CA SER A 104 -14.61 -12.94 2.85
C SER A 104 -13.35 -13.06 1.97
N GLU A 105 -12.30 -12.28 2.26
CA GLU A 105 -11.02 -12.38 1.55
C GLU A 105 -10.27 -13.65 1.93
N PHE A 106 -10.26 -13.98 3.23
CA PHE A 106 -9.69 -15.23 3.73
C PHE A 106 -10.40 -16.46 3.13
N ASP A 107 -11.73 -16.43 3.03
CA ASP A 107 -12.51 -17.53 2.46
C ASP A 107 -12.30 -17.69 0.95
N MET A 108 -12.12 -16.57 0.23
CA MET A 108 -11.71 -16.59 -1.17
C MET A 108 -10.31 -17.21 -1.32
N CYS A 109 -9.36 -16.82 -0.48
CA CYS A 109 -8.04 -17.44 -0.42
C CYS A 109 -8.13 -18.96 -0.22
N ALA A 110 -8.90 -19.42 0.78
CA ALA A 110 -9.07 -20.83 1.08
C ALA A 110 -9.70 -21.61 -0.09
N THR A 111 -10.73 -21.04 -0.73
CA THR A 111 -11.39 -21.61 -1.93
C THR A 111 -10.40 -21.81 -3.08
N ASN A 112 -9.46 -20.88 -3.24
CA ASN A 112 -8.44 -20.92 -4.30
C ASN A 112 -7.16 -21.66 -3.87
N GLY A 113 -7.19 -22.40 -2.75
CA GLY A 113 -6.08 -23.23 -2.29
C GLY A 113 -4.99 -22.49 -1.50
N VAL A 114 -5.14 -21.19 -1.23
CA VAL A 114 -4.29 -20.41 -0.33
C VAL A 114 -4.78 -20.62 1.11
N LYS A 115 -4.46 -21.77 1.69
CA LYS A 115 -5.02 -22.20 2.98
C LYS A 115 -4.25 -21.67 4.20
N ASP A 116 -2.92 -21.67 4.11
CA ASP A 116 -2.05 -21.26 5.21
C ASP A 116 -1.47 -19.87 4.94
N ILE A 117 -2.05 -18.87 5.61
CA ILE A 117 -1.67 -17.46 5.50
C ILE A 117 -1.04 -17.03 6.82
N ILE A 118 0.10 -16.35 6.75
CA ILE A 118 0.75 -15.73 7.91
C ILE A 118 0.35 -14.25 7.92
N GLU A 119 -0.19 -13.75 9.02
CA GLU A 119 -0.53 -12.33 9.23
C GLU A 119 0.52 -11.69 10.13
N VAL A 120 1.16 -10.63 9.65
CA VAL A 120 2.18 -9.90 10.41
C VAL A 120 1.80 -8.43 10.45
N GLN A 121 1.65 -7.86 11.63
CA GLN A 121 1.53 -6.41 11.77
C GLN A 121 2.94 -5.79 11.71
N VAL A 122 3.19 -4.97 10.70
CA VAL A 122 4.53 -4.40 10.45
C VAL A 122 4.73 -3.03 11.09
N GLY A 123 3.64 -2.35 11.44
CA GLY A 123 3.68 -1.03 12.06
C GLY A 123 2.31 -0.41 12.13
N VAL A 124 2.30 0.92 12.27
CA VAL A 124 1.11 1.75 12.32
C VAL A 124 1.31 2.92 11.37
N ASP A 125 0.26 3.23 10.63
CA ASP A 125 0.13 4.46 9.88
C ASP A 125 -0.63 5.49 10.73
N GLY A 126 -0.20 6.74 10.66
CA GLY A 126 -0.76 7.85 11.42
C GLY A 126 -0.87 9.08 10.54
N LEU A 127 -2.09 9.46 10.16
CA LEU A 127 -2.40 10.66 9.40
C LEU A 127 -2.68 11.84 10.34
N ALA A 128 -1.68 12.70 10.54
CA ALA A 128 -1.82 13.86 11.40
C ALA A 128 -2.49 15.04 10.67
N PHE A 129 -3.25 15.82 11.43
CA PHE A 129 -3.66 17.16 11.06
C PHE A 129 -2.87 18.13 11.94
N ALA A 130 -2.33 19.18 11.35
CA ALA A 130 -1.49 20.13 12.05
C ALA A 130 -1.77 21.56 11.59
N GLU A 131 -1.43 22.51 12.43
CA GLU A 131 -1.39 23.93 12.12
C GLU A 131 -0.11 24.55 12.70
N ALA A 132 0.18 25.80 12.35
CA ALA A 132 1.26 26.53 12.99
C ALA A 132 1.02 26.66 14.50
N LYS A 133 2.09 26.74 15.30
CA LYS A 133 1.98 26.85 16.77
C LYS A 133 1.11 28.02 17.24
N ASN A 134 1.17 29.15 16.53
CA ASN A 134 0.34 30.33 16.73
C ASN A 134 -0.98 30.32 15.92
N GLY A 135 -1.37 29.18 15.37
CA GLY A 135 -2.57 29.02 14.56
C GLY A 135 -3.89 29.05 15.37
N PRO A 136 -5.04 29.09 14.67
CA PRO A 136 -6.36 29.35 15.24
C PRO A 136 -6.86 28.40 16.34
N GLY A 137 -6.30 27.19 16.46
CA GLY A 137 -6.78 26.20 17.44
C GLY A 137 -7.97 25.40 16.93
N TYR A 138 -7.90 24.92 15.67
CA TYR A 138 -9.00 24.16 15.07
C TYR A 138 -9.35 22.90 15.87
N LYS A 139 -10.64 22.59 15.95
CA LYS A 139 -11.17 21.36 16.53
C LYS A 139 -12.04 20.67 15.49
N LEU A 140 -11.49 19.64 14.85
CA LEU A 140 -12.13 19.05 13.69
C LEU A 140 -12.73 17.69 14.03
N THR A 141 -13.66 17.25 13.19
CA THR A 141 -14.21 15.90 13.18
C THR A 141 -14.12 15.37 11.75
N PRO A 142 -14.18 14.04 11.53
CA PRO A 142 -14.21 13.50 10.18
C PRO A 142 -15.33 14.10 9.32
N LYS A 143 -16.50 14.37 9.91
CA LYS A 143 -17.63 15.04 9.23
C LYS A 143 -17.25 16.44 8.76
N ILE A 144 -16.68 17.26 9.65
CA ILE A 144 -16.25 18.63 9.32
C ILE A 144 -15.18 18.60 8.22
N VAL A 145 -14.18 17.71 8.32
CA VAL A 145 -13.13 17.57 7.30
C VAL A 145 -13.74 17.16 5.96
N TYR A 146 -14.64 16.18 5.95
CA TYR A 146 -15.34 15.76 4.74
C TYR A 146 -16.14 16.90 4.10
N GLU A 147 -16.95 17.62 4.88
CA GLU A 147 -17.77 18.72 4.38
C GLU A 147 -16.93 19.93 3.92
N ALA A 148 -15.76 20.14 4.50
CA ALA A 148 -14.82 21.16 4.05
C ALA A 148 -14.11 20.79 2.74
N LEU A 149 -13.75 19.51 2.57
CA LEU A 149 -12.80 19.07 1.53
C LEU A 149 -13.42 18.28 0.37
N ALA A 150 -14.56 17.62 0.55
CA ALA A 150 -15.16 16.83 -0.52
C ALA A 150 -15.52 17.72 -1.71
N ALA A 151 -15.29 17.23 -2.93
CA ALA A 151 -15.62 17.94 -4.17
C ALA A 151 -17.14 18.12 -4.31
N ASN A 152 -17.90 17.07 -4.01
CA ASN A 152 -19.36 17.04 -4.03
C ASN A 152 -19.89 16.40 -2.74
N PRO A 153 -19.98 17.14 -1.61
CA PRO A 153 -20.42 16.57 -0.34
C PRO A 153 -21.77 15.87 -0.46
N TYR A 154 -21.81 14.58 -0.12
CA TYR A 154 -22.98 13.70 -0.18
C TYR A 154 -23.65 13.62 -1.57
N GLY A 155 -22.92 13.92 -2.64
CA GLY A 155 -23.47 13.93 -4.01
C GLY A 155 -24.35 15.14 -4.33
N LYS A 156 -24.38 16.17 -3.49
CA LYS A 156 -25.31 17.32 -3.60
C LYS A 156 -24.79 18.47 -4.49
N GLY A 157 -23.87 18.17 -5.40
CA GLY A 157 -23.21 19.13 -6.28
C GLY A 157 -21.94 19.76 -5.67
N PRO A 158 -21.28 20.68 -6.41
CA PRO A 158 -19.98 21.23 -6.02
C PRO A 158 -19.98 21.87 -4.64
N ASN A 159 -18.91 21.64 -3.88
CA ASN A 159 -18.72 22.25 -2.57
C ASN A 159 -18.60 23.78 -2.67
N LYS A 160 -19.42 24.49 -1.90
CA LYS A 160 -19.47 25.96 -1.91
C LYS A 160 -18.86 26.58 -0.66
N ALA A 161 -18.52 25.80 0.37
CA ALA A 161 -17.98 26.33 1.62
C ALA A 161 -16.67 27.10 1.36
N GLN A 162 -16.58 28.33 1.84
CA GLN A 162 -15.42 29.20 1.65
C GLN A 162 -14.61 29.36 2.92
N THR A 163 -15.28 29.37 4.07
CA THR A 163 -14.72 29.51 5.42
C THR A 163 -15.06 28.30 6.29
N TRP A 164 -14.29 28.07 7.35
CA TRP A 164 -14.57 26.99 8.29
C TRP A 164 -15.93 27.15 8.98
N LYS A 165 -16.36 28.40 9.23
CA LYS A 165 -17.69 28.72 9.77
C LYS A 165 -18.85 28.31 8.82
N ASP A 166 -18.61 28.30 7.51
CA ASP A 166 -19.61 27.85 6.53
C ASP A 166 -19.89 26.34 6.66
N VAL A 167 -18.93 25.59 7.18
CA VAL A 167 -19.02 24.14 7.42
C VAL A 167 -19.61 23.86 8.80
N ASP A 168 -19.08 24.49 9.84
CA ASP A 168 -19.56 24.35 11.21
C ASP A 168 -19.54 25.72 11.94
N PRO A 169 -20.67 26.21 12.46
CA PRO A 169 -20.74 27.52 13.11
C PRO A 169 -19.85 27.72 14.34
N SER A 170 -19.36 26.63 14.96
CA SER A 170 -18.43 26.70 16.10
C SER A 170 -16.99 27.02 15.69
N LEU A 171 -16.68 26.95 14.39
CA LEU A 171 -15.36 27.23 13.83
C LEU A 171 -15.22 28.71 13.43
N PRO A 172 -13.98 29.23 13.33
CA PRO A 172 -13.75 30.63 12.99
C PRO A 172 -14.15 30.94 11.55
N ALA A 173 -14.52 32.20 11.28
CA ALA A 173 -14.81 32.72 9.94
C ALA A 173 -13.52 32.98 9.13
N ILE A 174 -12.61 31.99 9.13
CA ILE A 174 -11.34 31.99 8.40
C ILE A 174 -11.53 31.16 7.14
N ALA A 175 -10.96 31.63 6.02
CA ALA A 175 -10.99 30.91 4.74
C ALA A 175 -10.42 29.50 4.90
N ILE A 176 -11.06 28.50 4.29
CA ILE A 176 -10.54 27.13 4.25
C ILE A 176 -9.26 27.14 3.40
N SER A 177 -8.14 26.74 3.99
CA SER A 177 -6.86 26.57 3.32
C SER A 177 -6.21 25.32 3.91
N VAL A 178 -6.15 24.27 3.10
CA VAL A 178 -5.60 22.97 3.49
C VAL A 178 -4.46 22.60 2.56
N PHE A 179 -3.31 22.28 3.13
CA PHE A 179 -2.18 21.73 2.40
C PHE A 179 -2.09 20.23 2.67
N GLY A 180 -1.95 19.45 1.62
CA GLY A 180 -1.84 18.01 1.78
C GLY A 180 -1.15 17.33 0.60
N PRO A 181 -0.98 16.00 0.68
CA PRO A 181 -0.34 15.20 -0.35
C PRO A 181 -1.19 15.11 -1.62
N PRO A 182 -0.58 14.82 -2.79
CA PRO A 182 -1.27 14.65 -4.06
C PRO A 182 -2.08 13.35 -4.13
N SER A 183 -2.94 13.22 -5.14
CA SER A 183 -3.76 12.01 -5.40
C SER A 183 -2.96 10.71 -5.61
N THR A 184 -1.66 10.81 -5.91
CA THR A 184 -0.75 9.67 -6.11
C THR A 184 -0.12 9.15 -4.81
N SER A 185 -0.33 9.84 -3.70
CA SER A 185 0.33 9.55 -2.42
C SER A 185 -0.45 8.58 -1.54
N GLY A 186 0.23 7.64 -0.88
CA GLY A 186 -0.38 6.76 0.13
C GLY A 186 -0.94 7.50 1.35
N THR A 187 -0.43 8.71 1.65
CA THR A 187 -0.99 9.59 2.69
C THR A 187 -2.36 10.15 2.26
N ARG A 188 -2.55 10.40 0.96
CA ARG A 188 -3.86 10.82 0.40
C ARG A 188 -4.88 9.70 0.44
N ASP A 189 -4.46 8.45 0.22
CA ASP A 189 -5.32 7.27 0.43
C ASP A 189 -5.71 7.13 1.92
N SER A 190 -4.78 7.43 2.83
CA SER A 190 -5.06 7.44 4.26
C SER A 190 -6.08 8.52 4.64
N LEU A 191 -5.99 9.72 4.04
CA LEU A 191 -7.01 10.77 4.19
C LEU A 191 -8.38 10.31 3.70
N ALA A 192 -8.43 9.67 2.53
CA ALA A 192 -9.66 9.12 1.97
C ALA A 192 -10.30 8.08 2.91
N GLU A 193 -9.54 7.06 3.32
CA GLU A 193 -10.08 5.90 4.04
C GLU A 193 -10.36 6.16 5.53
N LEU A 194 -9.50 6.93 6.21
CA LEU A 194 -9.59 7.14 7.66
C LEU A 194 -10.45 8.33 8.05
N ILE A 195 -10.57 9.33 7.18
CA ILE A 195 -11.24 10.59 7.51
C ILE A 195 -12.41 10.85 6.58
N LEU A 196 -12.19 10.94 5.27
CA LEU A 196 -13.24 11.36 4.34
C LEU A 196 -14.38 10.34 4.26
N GLU A 197 -14.08 9.04 4.12
CA GLU A 197 -15.10 7.99 4.16
C GLU A 197 -15.90 8.01 5.47
N LYS A 198 -15.22 8.21 6.60
CA LYS A 198 -15.85 8.25 7.93
C LYS A 198 -16.76 9.47 8.09
N GLY A 199 -16.33 10.63 7.59
CA GLY A 199 -17.16 11.83 7.54
C GLY A 199 -18.37 11.67 6.62
N CYS A 200 -18.15 11.13 5.43
CA CYS A 200 -19.21 10.84 4.45
C CYS A 200 -20.29 9.91 5.01
N GLN A 201 -19.88 8.89 5.79
CA GLN A 201 -20.79 7.96 6.47
C GLN A 201 -21.64 8.58 7.58
N SER A 202 -21.49 9.87 7.88
CA SER A 202 -22.41 10.57 8.77
C SER A 202 -23.80 10.77 8.15
N ASP A 203 -23.92 10.74 6.81
CA ASP A 203 -25.20 10.67 6.10
C ASP A 203 -25.58 9.19 5.86
N PRO A 204 -26.73 8.71 6.38
CA PRO A 204 -27.19 7.34 6.18
C PRO A 204 -27.28 6.90 4.71
N ALA A 205 -27.60 7.82 3.79
CA ALA A 205 -27.69 7.50 2.36
C ALA A 205 -26.35 7.06 1.78
N MET A 206 -25.23 7.55 2.34
CA MET A 206 -23.89 7.14 1.89
C MET A 206 -23.55 5.72 2.33
N LYS A 207 -24.09 5.24 3.46
CA LYS A 207 -23.93 3.84 3.88
C LYS A 207 -24.65 2.90 2.92
N GLU A 208 -25.89 3.25 2.55
CA GLU A 208 -26.64 2.50 1.55
C GLU A 208 -25.96 2.51 0.18
N LEU A 209 -25.39 3.65 -0.22
CA LEU A 209 -24.66 3.76 -1.48
C LEU A 209 -23.45 2.83 -1.49
N LYS A 210 -22.71 2.71 -0.38
CA LYS A 210 -21.57 1.79 -0.26
C LYS A 210 -21.95 0.34 -0.53
N GLU A 211 -23.13 -0.08 -0.08
CA GLU A 211 -23.64 -1.43 -0.28
C GLU A 211 -24.14 -1.67 -1.72
N LYS A 212 -24.74 -0.64 -2.34
CA LYS A 212 -25.31 -0.72 -3.70
C LYS A 212 -24.23 -0.58 -4.79
N ASN A 213 -23.28 0.32 -4.60
CA ASN A 213 -22.27 0.69 -5.60
C ASN A 213 -21.01 1.25 -4.92
N GLU A 214 -20.02 0.39 -4.66
CA GLU A 214 -18.78 0.78 -3.98
C GLU A 214 -17.97 1.81 -4.78
N ASP A 215 -18.00 1.76 -6.11
CA ASP A 215 -17.25 2.69 -6.97
C ASP A 215 -17.85 4.09 -6.94
N GLU A 216 -19.17 4.20 -7.01
CA GLU A 216 -19.88 5.47 -6.87
C GLU A 216 -19.76 6.05 -5.46
N TYR A 217 -19.79 5.17 -4.44
CA TYR A 217 -19.50 5.55 -3.06
C TYR A 217 -18.10 6.15 -2.93
N LYS A 218 -17.06 5.49 -3.47
CA LYS A 218 -15.69 6.03 -3.44
C LYS A 218 -15.62 7.37 -4.18
N ALA A 219 -16.14 7.45 -5.40
CA ALA A 219 -16.14 8.69 -6.18
C ALA A 219 -16.82 9.87 -5.45
N THR A 220 -17.85 9.59 -4.65
CA THR A 220 -18.59 10.59 -3.86
C THR A 220 -17.90 10.93 -2.53
N CYS A 221 -17.36 9.94 -1.84
CA CYS A 221 -16.87 10.08 -0.47
C CYS A 221 -15.38 10.40 -0.36
N THR A 222 -14.57 10.17 -1.40
CA THR A 222 -13.11 10.36 -1.32
C THR A 222 -12.58 11.46 -2.25
N ARG A 223 -13.37 11.91 -3.23
CA ARG A 223 -12.94 12.97 -4.14
C ARG A 223 -12.86 14.32 -3.42
N VAL A 224 -11.68 14.91 -3.43
CA VAL A 224 -11.40 16.22 -2.81
C VAL A 224 -11.61 17.34 -3.85
N ARG A 225 -12.08 18.49 -3.39
CA ARG A 225 -12.28 19.70 -4.20
C ARG A 225 -10.95 20.25 -4.75
N GLU A 226 -11.01 20.82 -5.95
CA GLU A 226 -9.85 21.36 -6.69
C GLU A 226 -9.95 22.88 -6.91
N ASP A 227 -10.82 23.56 -6.16
CA ASP A 227 -11.09 25.00 -6.27
C ASP A 227 -10.14 25.86 -5.40
N GLY A 228 -8.96 25.33 -5.08
CA GLY A 228 -7.91 26.04 -4.34
C GLY A 228 -8.05 26.02 -2.81
N LYS A 229 -9.10 25.42 -2.24
CA LYS A 229 -9.22 25.23 -0.78
C LYS A 229 -8.36 24.09 -0.25
N TYR A 230 -8.14 23.06 -1.07
CA TYR A 230 -7.10 22.06 -0.88
C TYR A 230 -6.00 22.31 -1.89
N VAL A 231 -4.76 22.36 -1.43
CA VAL A 231 -3.57 22.60 -2.26
C VAL A 231 -2.62 21.43 -2.10
N ASP A 232 -2.53 20.63 -3.18
CA ASP A 232 -1.54 19.56 -3.31
C ASP A 232 -0.12 20.14 -3.15
N SER A 233 0.69 19.50 -2.31
CA SER A 233 2.04 19.97 -1.95
C SER A 233 3.16 19.06 -2.45
N GLY A 234 2.87 18.14 -3.36
CA GLY A 234 3.80 17.14 -3.87
C GLY A 234 4.02 15.98 -2.89
N GLU A 235 4.83 15.00 -3.30
CA GLU A 235 5.09 13.77 -2.52
C GLU A 235 5.97 13.99 -1.28
N ASN A 236 6.55 15.17 -1.11
CA ASN A 236 7.41 15.49 0.03
C ASN A 236 6.61 16.25 1.09
N ASP A 237 6.19 15.53 2.13
CA ASP A 237 5.41 16.08 3.25
C ASP A 237 6.10 17.25 3.98
N ASN A 238 7.44 17.35 3.93
CA ASN A 238 8.16 18.52 4.49
C ASN A 238 7.75 19.85 3.82
N LEU A 239 7.30 19.82 2.57
CA LEU A 239 6.78 21.01 1.90
C LEU A 239 5.49 21.51 2.57
N ILE A 240 4.70 20.62 3.15
CA ILE A 240 3.49 20.99 3.89
C ILE A 240 3.88 21.67 5.20
N VAL A 241 4.87 21.12 5.93
CA VAL A 241 5.43 21.73 7.15
C VAL A 241 5.90 23.17 6.90
N GLN A 242 6.67 23.38 5.81
CA GLN A 242 7.15 24.72 5.43
C GLN A 242 6.00 25.67 5.11
N LYS A 243 4.98 25.21 4.37
CA LYS A 243 3.81 26.03 4.03
C LYS A 243 3.00 26.43 5.26
N LEU A 244 2.88 25.56 6.27
CA LEU A 244 2.22 25.90 7.54
C LEU A 244 2.95 27.02 8.29
N GLY A 245 4.29 27.00 8.30
CA GLY A 245 5.07 28.09 8.89
C GLY A 245 4.81 29.46 8.24
N ALA A 246 4.55 29.49 6.93
CA ALA A 246 4.22 30.70 6.19
C ALA A 246 2.72 31.09 6.24
N ASN A 247 1.84 30.15 6.58
CA ASN A 247 0.39 30.33 6.56
C ASN A 247 -0.22 29.88 7.89
N PRO A 248 -0.19 30.72 8.94
CA PRO A 248 -0.57 30.30 10.30
C PRO A 248 -2.05 29.92 10.44
N ASN A 249 -2.90 30.31 9.48
CA ASN A 249 -4.33 29.99 9.43
C ASN A 249 -4.65 28.70 8.65
N ALA A 250 -3.66 28.04 8.05
CA ALA A 250 -3.88 26.84 7.25
C ALA A 250 -3.84 25.57 8.10
N VAL A 251 -4.44 24.50 7.59
CA VAL A 251 -4.33 23.13 8.13
C VAL A 251 -3.47 22.29 7.19
N GLY A 252 -2.55 21.51 7.74
CA GLY A 252 -1.71 20.57 7.01
C GLY A 252 -2.12 19.14 7.31
N ILE A 253 -2.02 18.28 6.31
CA ILE A 253 -2.34 16.85 6.40
C ILE A 253 -1.11 16.06 5.92
N PHE A 254 -0.50 15.26 6.79
CA PHE A 254 0.71 14.49 6.48
C PHE A 254 0.93 13.35 7.48
N GLY A 255 1.96 12.52 7.28
CA GLY A 255 2.32 11.47 8.23
C GLY A 255 2.69 12.00 9.63
N TYR A 256 2.27 11.32 10.70
CA TYR A 256 2.45 11.73 12.09
C TYR A 256 3.91 12.04 12.46
N SER A 257 4.88 11.31 11.89
CA SER A 257 6.31 11.57 12.12
C SER A 257 6.70 13.03 11.84
N PHE A 258 6.16 13.63 10.78
CA PHE A 258 6.46 15.02 10.44
C PHE A 258 5.90 16.00 11.48
N LEU A 259 4.76 15.70 12.11
CA LEU A 259 4.26 16.50 13.22
C LEU A 259 5.19 16.33 14.43
N GLU A 260 5.59 15.10 14.72
CA GLU A 260 6.46 14.77 15.85
C GLU A 260 7.84 15.45 15.77
N GLU A 261 8.46 15.44 14.59
CA GLU A 261 9.75 16.06 14.32
C GLU A 261 9.69 17.59 14.34
N ASN A 262 8.50 18.20 14.18
CA ASN A 262 8.32 19.65 14.05
C ASN A 262 7.45 20.27 15.15
N LYS A 263 7.37 19.66 16.34
CA LYS A 263 6.60 20.16 17.51
C LYS A 263 7.04 21.55 18.01
N ASP A 264 8.24 22.00 17.62
CA ASP A 264 8.72 23.34 17.95
C ASP A 264 7.97 24.43 17.19
N THR A 265 7.56 24.16 15.94
CA THR A 265 6.94 25.12 15.02
C THR A 265 5.46 24.82 14.73
N LEU A 266 5.05 23.57 14.87
CA LEU A 266 3.69 23.10 14.61
C LEU A 266 3.00 22.62 15.89
N LYS A 267 1.67 22.55 15.84
CA LYS A 267 0.85 21.86 16.83
C LYS A 267 -0.22 21.01 16.14
N ASP A 268 -0.70 20.00 16.86
CA ASP A 268 -1.77 19.10 16.41
C ASP A 268 -3.10 19.86 16.26
N VAL A 269 -3.91 19.40 15.30
CA VAL A 269 -5.33 19.71 15.18
C VAL A 269 -6.11 18.45 15.58
N PRO A 270 -6.72 18.42 16.78
CA PRO A 270 -7.37 17.21 17.27
C PRO A 270 -8.54 16.80 16.38
N ILE A 271 -8.66 15.49 16.14
CA ILE A 271 -9.80 14.89 15.45
C ILE A 271 -10.70 14.22 16.49
N ASN A 272 -11.97 14.64 16.55
CA ASN A 272 -12.91 14.24 17.61
C ASN A 272 -12.37 14.53 19.02
N GLY A 273 -11.58 15.60 19.18
CA GLY A 273 -10.96 15.96 20.44
C GLY A 273 -9.78 15.07 20.87
N ILE A 274 -9.40 14.08 20.07
CA ILE A 274 -8.25 13.21 20.34
C ILE A 274 -7.03 13.80 19.63
N GLN A 275 -5.98 14.08 20.39
CA GLN A 275 -4.71 14.61 19.88
C GLN A 275 -3.92 13.52 19.16
N ALA A 276 -3.18 13.90 18.13
CA ALA A 276 -2.18 13.04 17.51
C ALA A 276 -0.91 12.99 18.40
N THR A 277 -0.78 11.94 19.22
CA THR A 277 0.40 11.67 20.05
C THR A 277 0.93 10.28 19.72
N TYR A 278 2.17 9.98 20.08
CA TYR A 278 2.74 8.65 19.85
C TYR A 278 1.86 7.55 20.46
N GLU A 279 1.37 7.76 21.69
CA GLU A 279 0.49 6.81 22.37
C GLU A 279 -0.84 6.63 21.63
N THR A 280 -1.55 7.71 21.33
CA THR A 280 -2.87 7.63 20.67
C THR A 280 -2.78 7.09 19.25
N VAL A 281 -1.69 7.38 18.53
CA VAL A 281 -1.45 6.85 17.18
C VAL A 281 -1.06 5.38 17.25
N SER A 282 -0.02 5.01 18.00
CA SER A 282 0.49 3.62 18.04
C SER A 282 -0.53 2.62 18.60
N THR A 283 -1.45 3.06 19.47
CA THR A 283 -2.52 2.21 20.02
C THR A 283 -3.81 2.24 19.19
N GLY A 284 -3.87 3.05 18.13
CA GLY A 284 -5.05 3.18 17.26
C GLY A 284 -6.22 3.95 17.87
N GLN A 285 -6.00 4.68 18.98
CA GLN A 285 -7.03 5.53 19.59
C GLN A 285 -7.30 6.80 18.77
N TYR A 286 -6.26 7.32 18.11
CA TYR A 286 -6.38 8.50 17.25
C TYR A 286 -7.12 8.14 15.95
N PRO A 287 -8.16 8.91 15.52
CA PRO A 287 -8.99 8.54 14.36
C PRO A 287 -8.24 8.39 13.04
N GLY A 288 -7.13 9.11 12.88
CA GLY A 288 -6.24 9.02 11.71
C GLY A 288 -5.20 7.90 11.80
N ALA A 289 -5.32 6.95 12.74
CA ALA A 289 -4.37 5.86 12.90
C ALA A 289 -4.93 4.50 12.45
N ARG A 290 -4.05 3.65 11.92
CA ARG A 290 -4.40 2.26 11.57
C ARG A 290 -3.20 1.32 11.62
N PRO A 291 -3.40 0.05 11.96
CA PRO A 291 -2.37 -0.96 11.83
C PRO A 291 -2.08 -1.27 10.36
N LEU A 292 -0.80 -1.48 10.06
CA LEU A 292 -0.30 -1.93 8.76
C LEU A 292 0.11 -3.40 8.84
N TYR A 293 -0.19 -4.16 7.80
CA TYR A 293 0.04 -5.60 7.75
C TYR A 293 0.75 -6.02 6.46
N ILE A 294 1.42 -7.17 6.56
CA ILE A 294 1.73 -8.02 5.41
C ILE A 294 1.10 -9.39 5.64
N TYR A 295 0.58 -9.99 4.57
CA TYR A 295 0.07 -11.36 4.55
C TYR A 295 0.94 -12.21 3.66
N VAL A 296 1.40 -13.36 4.15
CA VAL A 296 2.36 -14.20 3.44
C VAL A 296 1.79 -15.59 3.22
N LYS A 297 1.94 -16.13 2.02
CA LYS A 297 1.59 -17.54 1.78
C LYS A 297 2.65 -18.43 2.42
N LYS A 298 2.26 -19.23 3.41
CA LYS A 298 3.20 -20.16 4.06
C LYS A 298 3.80 -21.16 3.07
N ALA A 299 3.01 -21.59 2.07
CA ALA A 299 3.45 -22.46 0.99
C ALA A 299 4.59 -21.85 0.14
N HIS A 300 4.75 -20.52 0.12
CA HIS A 300 5.79 -19.84 -0.64
C HIS A 300 7.10 -19.67 0.15
N ILE A 301 7.10 -19.85 1.47
CA ILE A 301 8.30 -19.68 2.31
C ILE A 301 9.43 -20.62 1.90
N ALA A 302 9.11 -21.90 1.66
CA ALA A 302 10.11 -22.90 1.25
C ALA A 302 10.41 -22.86 -0.25
N ALA A 303 9.46 -22.41 -1.07
CA ALA A 303 9.59 -22.38 -2.51
C ALA A 303 10.40 -21.16 -2.97
N ILE A 304 10.15 -19.96 -2.43
CA ILE A 304 10.71 -18.72 -2.95
C ILE A 304 11.98 -18.36 -2.17
N PRO A 305 13.16 -18.37 -2.83
CA PRO A 305 14.41 -18.07 -2.16
C PRO A 305 14.39 -16.72 -1.45
N GLY A 306 14.84 -16.71 -0.20
CA GLY A 306 14.98 -15.51 0.62
C GLY A 306 13.69 -14.90 1.16
N LEU A 307 12.51 -15.49 0.94
CA LEU A 307 11.25 -14.95 1.47
C LEU A 307 11.30 -14.85 3.00
N GLN A 308 11.79 -15.87 3.71
CA GLN A 308 11.99 -15.80 5.17
C GLN A 308 12.92 -14.65 5.57
N ASN A 309 14.03 -14.46 4.84
CA ASN A 309 14.99 -13.40 5.13
C ASN A 309 14.37 -12.02 4.90
N TYR A 310 13.53 -11.86 3.89
CA TYR A 310 12.78 -10.62 3.66
C TYR A 310 11.84 -10.28 4.82
N LEU A 311 11.13 -11.27 5.37
CA LEU A 311 10.30 -11.08 6.57
C LEU A 311 11.16 -10.72 7.80
N ASN A 312 12.30 -11.37 7.97
CA ASN A 312 13.24 -11.03 9.04
C ASN A 312 13.77 -9.59 8.89
N THR A 313 13.96 -9.09 7.66
CA THR A 313 14.36 -7.70 7.40
C THR A 313 13.29 -6.71 7.85
N PHE A 314 11.99 -7.00 7.69
CA PHE A 314 10.94 -6.19 8.30
C PHE A 314 11.11 -6.14 9.83
N ALA A 315 11.23 -7.30 10.47
CA ALA A 315 11.32 -7.40 11.92
C ALA A 315 12.54 -6.69 12.51
N ALA A 316 13.66 -6.68 11.77
CA ALA A 316 14.88 -5.99 12.17
C ALA A 316 14.77 -4.45 12.09
N ASN A 317 13.77 -3.89 11.39
CA ASN A 317 13.72 -2.47 11.04
C ASN A 317 12.47 -1.71 11.49
N TRP A 318 11.48 -2.36 12.12
CA TRP A 318 10.23 -1.74 12.58
C TRP A 318 10.27 -1.15 14.00
N ALA A 319 11.43 -1.20 14.67
CA ALA A 319 11.58 -0.66 16.02
C ALA A 319 11.52 0.89 15.99
N PRO A 320 11.22 1.57 17.12
CA PRO A 320 11.11 3.03 17.19
C PRO A 320 12.27 3.81 16.54
N ASP A 321 13.49 3.29 16.60
CA ASP A 321 14.73 3.86 16.04
C ASP A 321 15.18 3.23 14.70
N GLY A 322 14.37 2.30 14.18
CA GLY A 322 14.65 1.52 12.98
C GLY A 322 14.52 2.31 11.68
N ALA A 323 14.90 1.67 10.57
CA ALA A 323 14.87 2.32 9.26
C ALA A 323 13.45 2.68 8.80
N LEU A 324 12.43 1.89 9.20
CA LEU A 324 11.06 2.13 8.77
C LEU A 324 10.41 3.32 9.48
N THR A 325 10.76 3.57 10.75
CA THR A 325 10.26 4.73 11.48
C THR A 325 10.88 6.03 10.99
N LYS A 326 12.15 5.99 10.58
CA LYS A 326 12.82 7.10 9.87
C LYS A 326 12.20 7.41 8.50
N ARG A 327 11.41 6.49 7.93
CA ARG A 327 10.62 6.70 6.71
C ARG A 327 9.18 7.13 7.01
N GLY A 328 8.84 7.36 8.28
CA GLY A 328 7.54 7.87 8.71
C GLY A 328 6.54 6.82 9.20
N MET A 329 6.94 5.55 9.29
CA MET A 329 6.10 4.53 9.94
C MET A 329 6.07 4.78 11.45
N VAL A 330 4.91 4.62 12.09
CA VAL A 330 4.85 4.59 13.55
C VAL A 330 5.12 3.17 14.01
N ALA A 331 6.08 2.98 14.91
CA ALA A 331 6.34 1.68 15.49
C ALA A 331 5.13 1.22 16.31
N ALA A 332 4.68 -0.01 16.07
CA ALA A 332 3.66 -0.62 16.90
C ALA A 332 4.15 -0.79 18.35
N PRO A 333 3.22 -0.92 19.32
CA PRO A 333 3.56 -1.27 20.70
C PRO A 333 4.50 -2.48 20.80
N GLU A 334 5.32 -2.53 21.84
CA GLU A 334 6.40 -3.52 21.94
C GLU A 334 5.89 -4.97 21.95
N ASP A 335 4.77 -5.22 22.63
CA ASP A 335 4.09 -6.51 22.67
C ASP A 335 3.61 -6.93 21.27
N VAL A 336 3.05 -6.00 20.49
CA VAL A 336 2.64 -6.24 19.09
C VAL A 336 3.85 -6.58 18.20
N ARG A 337 4.96 -5.85 18.35
CA ARG A 337 6.20 -6.13 17.58
C ARG A 337 6.79 -7.49 17.97
N LYS A 338 6.84 -7.82 19.26
CA LYS A 338 7.30 -9.13 19.74
C LYS A 338 6.42 -10.27 19.21
N ALA A 339 5.10 -10.12 19.28
CA ALA A 339 4.16 -11.10 18.74
C ALA A 339 4.34 -11.28 17.21
N SER A 340 4.54 -10.19 16.49
CA SER A 340 4.77 -10.22 15.04
C SER A 340 6.11 -10.88 14.67
N ALA A 341 7.18 -10.62 15.43
CA ALA A 341 8.47 -11.31 15.26
C ALA A 341 8.35 -12.82 15.53
N GLU A 342 7.65 -13.22 16.59
CA GLU A 342 7.42 -14.63 16.89
C GLU A 342 6.55 -15.31 15.83
N THR A 343 5.54 -14.61 15.27
CA THR A 343 4.76 -15.10 14.13
C THR A 343 5.64 -15.37 12.90
N ILE A 344 6.58 -14.47 12.57
CA ILE A 344 7.54 -14.67 11.47
C ILE A 344 8.44 -15.88 11.74
N LYS A 345 8.95 -16.02 12.97
CA LYS A 345 9.87 -17.09 13.36
C LYS A 345 9.19 -18.47 13.38
N ALA A 346 7.97 -18.53 13.90
CA ALA A 346 7.20 -19.77 14.03
C ALA A 346 6.37 -20.11 12.78
N LEU A 347 6.29 -19.18 11.82
CA LEU A 347 5.39 -19.28 10.66
C LEU A 347 3.94 -19.55 11.09
N THR A 348 3.49 -18.81 12.12
CA THR A 348 2.16 -18.98 12.72
C THR A 348 1.09 -18.62 11.69
N VAL A 349 0.17 -19.56 11.48
CA VAL A 349 -0.94 -19.38 10.52
C VAL A 349 -2.05 -18.57 11.17
N LEU A 350 -2.59 -17.62 10.40
CA LEU A 350 -3.76 -16.83 10.74
C LEU A 350 -4.97 -17.74 10.97
N ASP A 351 -5.56 -17.62 12.15
CA ASP A 351 -6.83 -18.24 12.47
C ASP A 351 -7.98 -17.41 11.88
N GLY A 352 -8.54 -17.89 10.77
CA GLY A 352 -9.64 -17.24 10.06
C GLY A 352 -10.91 -17.04 10.89
N SER A 353 -11.09 -17.75 12.01
CA SER A 353 -12.23 -17.53 12.93
C SER A 353 -12.14 -16.21 13.69
N LYS A 354 -10.95 -15.60 13.74
CA LYS A 354 -10.69 -14.30 14.38
C LYS A 354 -10.93 -13.11 13.46
N LEU A 355 -11.32 -13.34 12.20
CA LEU A 355 -11.62 -12.29 11.22
C LEU A 355 -13.11 -11.91 11.25
N LYS A 356 -13.39 -10.66 10.91
CA LYS A 356 -14.75 -10.10 10.83
C LYS A 356 -15.21 -9.98 9.39
#